data_AF-A0A429FRV7-F1
#
_entry.id   AF-A0A429FRV7-F1
#
_cell.length_a   1.000
_cell.length_b   1.000
_cell.length_c   1.000
_cell.angle_alpha   90.00
_cell.angle_beta   90.00
_cell.angle_gamma   90.00
#
_symmetry.space_group_name_H-M   'P 1'
#
loop_
_entity.id
_entity.type
_entity.pdbx_description
1 polymer ?
#
loop_
_entity_poly.entity_id
_entity_poly.type
_entity_poly.pdbx_seq_one_letter_code
_entity_poly.pdbx_strand_id
1 'polypeptide(L)'
;MPGKPRQVVVDGKPMIAMPEKQFENLMAMRRQLGSQTAKLRMLRDTLTDLSEFLDTVAEALGTADTDGSRETSSPLIAEMRRRARHARGVTGSGRAPKGRHSSDHTRT
;
A
#
# COMPACT_ATOMS: atom_id res chain seq x y z
N MET A 1 -20.00 17.35 -31.45
CA MET A 1 -18.62 17.29 -30.90
C MET A 1 -18.71 17.50 -29.40
N PRO A 2 -18.41 16.51 -28.53
CA PRO A 2 -18.41 16.75 -27.09
C PRO A 2 -17.28 17.72 -26.75
N GLY A 3 -17.62 18.87 -26.16
CA GLY A 3 -16.65 19.90 -25.80
C GLY A 3 -15.65 19.38 -24.77
N LYS A 4 -14.38 19.78 -24.90
CA LYS A 4 -13.35 19.52 -23.89
C LYS A 4 -13.73 20.22 -22.58
N PRO A 5 -13.46 19.63 -21.40
CA PRO A 5 -13.63 20.33 -20.13
C PRO A 5 -12.88 21.67 -20.16
N ARG A 6 -13.54 22.75 -19.77
CA ARG A 6 -12.96 24.09 -19.75
C ARG A 6 -13.20 24.76 -18.41
N GLN A 7 -12.21 25.54 -17.97
CA GLN A 7 -12.34 26.35 -16.78
C GLN A 7 -13.23 27.56 -17.08
N VAL A 8 -14.17 27.85 -16.19
CA VAL A 8 -15.09 28.98 -16.23
C VAL A 8 -15.16 29.60 -14.85
N VAL A 9 -15.60 30.85 -14.75
CA VAL A 9 -15.86 31.51 -13.47
C VAL A 9 -17.35 31.79 -13.40
N VAL A 10 -18.01 31.35 -12.32
CA VAL A 10 -19.43 31.57 -12.05
C VAL A 10 -19.52 32.25 -10.68
N ASP A 11 -20.12 33.44 -10.62
CA ASP A 11 -20.23 34.24 -9.39
C ASP A 11 -18.90 34.44 -8.64
N GLY A 12 -17.81 34.68 -9.40
CA GLY A 12 -16.46 34.85 -8.87
C GLY A 12 -15.76 33.56 -8.43
N LYS A 13 -16.42 32.39 -8.54
CA LYS A 13 -15.84 31.09 -8.18
C LYS A 13 -15.35 30.34 -9.42
N PRO A 14 -14.10 29.84 -9.44
CA PRO A 14 -13.60 29.02 -10.54
C PRO A 14 -14.30 27.66 -10.54
N MET A 15 -14.79 27.25 -11.71
CA MET A 15 -15.49 25.99 -11.97
C MET A 15 -14.99 25.35 -13.27
N ILE A 16 -15.32 24.06 -13.46
CA ILE A 16 -15.06 23.34 -14.71
C ILE A 16 -16.40 23.02 -15.37
N ALA A 17 -16.63 23.52 -16.58
CA ALA A 17 -17.77 23.15 -17.40
C ALA A 17 -17.41 21.95 -18.27
N MET A 18 -18.22 20.90 -18.22
CA MET A 18 -18.08 19.70 -19.07
C MET A 18 -19.46 19.13 -19.43
N PRO A 19 -19.57 18.34 -20.51
CA PRO A 19 -20.80 17.64 -20.85
C PRO A 19 -21.22 16.66 -19.75
N GLU A 20 -22.51 16.56 -19.46
CA GLU A 20 -23.08 15.67 -18.44
C GLU A 20 -22.61 14.21 -18.59
N LYS A 21 -22.61 13.68 -19.81
CA LYS A 21 -22.12 12.33 -20.10
C LYS A 21 -20.65 12.12 -19.69
N GLN A 22 -19.80 13.14 -19.80
CA GLN A 22 -18.40 13.05 -19.35
C GLN A 22 -18.32 13.09 -17.83
N PHE A 23 -19.16 13.89 -17.17
CA PHE A 23 -19.25 13.93 -15.72
C PHE A 23 -19.68 12.58 -15.13
N GLU A 24 -20.72 11.96 -15.69
CA GLU A 24 -21.19 10.64 -15.25
C GLU A 24 -20.11 9.56 -15.42
N ASN A 25 -19.40 9.57 -16.55
CA ASN A 25 -18.27 8.68 -16.78
C ASN A 25 -17.15 8.89 -15.75
N LEU A 26 -16.80 10.14 -15.43
CA LEU A 26 -15.82 10.44 -14.39
C LEU A 26 -16.24 9.95 -13.01
N MET A 27 -17.53 10.07 -12.68
CA MET A 27 -18.08 9.57 -11.42
C MET A 27 -18.04 8.03 -11.36
N ALA A 28 -18.37 7.35 -12.46
CA ALA A 28 -18.24 5.90 -12.56
C ALA A 28 -16.78 5.45 -12.41
N MET A 29 -15.84 6.11 -13.10
CA MET A 29 -14.40 5.85 -12.99
C MET A 29 -13.90 6.08 -11.56
N ARG A 30 -14.32 7.17 -10.89
CA ARG A 30 -13.97 7.45 -9.50
C ARG A 30 -14.43 6.32 -8.57
N ARG A 31 -15.67 5.83 -8.74
CA ARG A 31 -16.19 4.69 -7.95
C ARG A 31 -15.38 3.43 -8.20
N GLN A 32 -15.06 3.13 -9.45
CA GLN A 32 -14.26 1.96 -9.82
C GLN A 32 -12.83 2.03 -9.23
N LEU A 33 -12.16 3.17 -9.37
CA LEU A 33 -10.83 3.40 -8.79
C LEU A 33 -10.87 3.32 -7.26
N GLY A 34 -11.93 3.83 -6.63
CA GLY A 34 -12.15 3.69 -5.19
C GLY A 34 -12.22 2.22 -4.76
N SER A 35 -12.99 1.41 -5.48
CA SER A 35 -13.08 -0.05 -5.22
C SER A 35 -11.75 -0.76 -5.45
N GLN A 36 -11.04 -0.45 -6.54
CA GLN A 36 -9.72 -1.03 -6.82
C GLN A 36 -8.69 -0.65 -5.75
N THR A 37 -8.71 0.60 -5.29
CA THR A 37 -7.85 1.06 -4.19
C THR A 37 -8.14 0.31 -2.90
N ALA A 38 -9.42 0.07 -2.58
CA ALA A 38 -9.79 -0.73 -1.40
C ALA A 38 -9.28 -2.17 -1.49
N LYS A 39 -9.42 -2.82 -2.66
CA LYS A 39 -8.90 -4.18 -2.90
C LYS A 39 -7.38 -4.25 -2.74
N LEU A 40 -6.65 -3.27 -3.26
CA LEU A 40 -5.19 -3.20 -3.11
C LEU A 40 -4.76 -3.00 -1.65
N ARG A 41 -5.50 -2.21 -0.88
CA ARG A 41 -5.26 -2.07 0.56
C ARG A 41 -5.47 -3.39 1.28
N MET A 42 -6.59 -4.08 1.04
CA MET A 42 -6.85 -5.40 1.64
C MET A 42 -5.75 -6.40 1.29
N LEU A 43 -5.33 -6.46 0.02
CA LEU A 43 -4.24 -7.34 -0.41
C LEU A 43 -2.92 -7.02 0.32
N ARG A 44 -2.60 -5.72 0.45
CA ARG A 44 -1.41 -5.28 1.20
C ARG A 44 -1.47 -5.70 2.66
N ASP A 45 -2.64 -5.55 3.29
CA ASP A 45 -2.83 -5.91 4.69
C ASP A 45 -2.67 -7.44 4.86
N THR A 46 -3.30 -8.25 3.99
CA THR A 46 -3.12 -9.72 3.98
C THR A 46 -1.66 -10.15 3.75
N LEU A 47 -0.93 -9.49 2.87
CA LEU A 47 0.50 -9.77 2.65
C LEU A 47 1.35 -9.40 3.87
N THR A 48 0.93 -8.40 4.64
CA THR A 48 1.59 -8.01 5.89
C THR A 48 1.37 -9.09 6.94
N ASP A 49 0.12 -9.52 7.14
CA ASP A 49 -0.24 -10.60 8.07
C ASP A 49 0.49 -11.90 7.73
N LEU A 50 0.58 -12.25 6.44
CA LEU A 50 1.32 -13.42 5.98
C LEU A 50 2.81 -13.31 6.31
N SER A 51 3.40 -12.12 6.18
CA SER A 51 4.82 -11.91 6.50
C SER A 51 5.10 -12.09 7.99
N GLU A 52 4.19 -11.64 8.86
CA GLU A 52 4.30 -11.78 10.31
C GLU A 52 4.07 -13.24 10.74
N PHE A 53 3.13 -13.94 10.10
CA PHE A 53 2.93 -15.36 10.33
C PHE A 53 4.17 -16.18 9.96
N LEU A 54 4.77 -15.94 8.79
CA LEU A 54 5.98 -16.64 8.37
C LEU A 54 7.17 -16.38 9.30
N ASP A 55 7.31 -15.18 9.84
CA ASP A 55 8.33 -14.86 10.84
C ASP A 55 8.06 -15.62 12.15
N THR A 56 6.82 -15.63 12.64
CA THR A 56 6.43 -16.37 13.85
C THR A 56 6.70 -17.87 13.72
N VAL A 57 6.36 -18.47 12.57
CA VAL A 57 6.62 -19.90 12.31
C VAL A 57 8.13 -20.15 12.22
N ALA A 58 8.89 -19.28 11.56
CA ALA A 58 10.34 -19.39 11.49
C ALA A 58 11.01 -19.28 12.87
N GLU A 59 10.47 -18.46 13.77
CA GLU A 59 10.93 -18.37 15.17
C GLU A 59 10.60 -19.63 15.95
N ALA A 60 9.36 -20.13 15.88
CA ALA A 60 8.94 -21.35 16.57
C ALA A 60 9.69 -22.61 16.08
N LEU A 61 10.01 -22.70 14.79
CA LEU A 61 10.84 -23.77 14.25
C LEU A 61 12.31 -23.62 14.65
N GLY A 62 12.81 -22.38 14.73
CA GLY A 62 14.18 -22.09 15.17
C GLY A 62 14.43 -22.40 16.65
N THR A 63 13.40 -22.31 17.50
CA THR A 63 13.48 -22.72 18.92
C THR A 63 13.32 -24.23 19.12
N ALA A 64 12.69 -24.95 18.17
CA ALA A 64 12.60 -26.41 18.20
C ALA A 64 13.91 -27.11 17.79
N ASP A 65 14.75 -26.45 16.99
CA ASP A 65 16.05 -26.99 16.52
C ASP A 65 17.12 -27.13 17.61
N THR A 66 16.95 -26.47 18.76
CA THR A 66 17.83 -26.70 19.92
C THR A 66 17.63 -28.08 20.57
N ASP A 67 16.53 -28.79 20.26
CA ASP A 67 16.14 -30.08 20.85
C ASP A 67 16.38 -31.32 19.95
N GLY A 68 17.05 -31.16 18.80
CA GLY A 68 17.66 -32.31 18.09
C GLY A 68 17.22 -32.63 16.65
N SER A 69 16.43 -31.78 15.99
CA SER A 69 15.95 -32.01 14.61
C SER A 69 16.64 -31.11 13.56
N ARG A 70 17.98 -31.11 13.50
CA ARG A 70 18.78 -30.00 12.96
C ARG A 70 18.92 -29.89 11.42
N GLU A 71 18.54 -30.88 10.63
CA GLU A 71 18.96 -30.96 9.20
C GLU A 71 17.93 -30.43 8.18
N THR A 72 16.63 -30.44 8.47
CA THR A 72 15.57 -30.05 7.51
C THR A 72 14.98 -28.66 7.78
N SER A 73 15.08 -28.16 9.01
CA SER A 73 14.47 -26.92 9.47
C SER A 73 15.24 -25.67 9.03
N SER A 74 16.57 -25.74 8.99
CA SER A 74 17.44 -24.62 8.60
C SER A 74 17.14 -24.02 7.19
N PRO A 75 17.07 -24.82 6.10
CA PRO A 75 16.76 -24.27 4.78
C PRO A 75 15.33 -23.75 4.66
N LEU A 76 14.36 -24.39 5.34
CA LEU A 76 12.97 -23.96 5.36
C LEU A 76 12.80 -22.62 6.10
N ILE A 77 13.40 -22.47 7.28
CA ILE A 77 13.41 -21.22 8.07
C ILE A 77 14.02 -20.08 7.26
N ALA A 78 15.13 -20.33 6.54
CA ALA A 78 15.77 -19.33 5.69
C ALA A 78 14.85 -18.85 4.56
N GLU A 79 14.13 -19.78 3.90
CA GLU A 79 13.17 -19.45 2.84
C GLU A 79 11.91 -18.75 3.39
N MET A 80 11.40 -19.14 4.55
CA MET A 80 10.27 -18.45 5.22
C MET A 80 10.62 -16.99 5.51
N ARG A 81 11.78 -16.74 6.13
CA ARG A 81 12.27 -15.38 6.39
C ARG A 81 12.53 -14.60 5.10
N ARG A 82 13.01 -15.26 4.04
CA ARG A 82 13.20 -14.62 2.74
C ARG A 82 11.87 -14.17 2.13
N ARG A 83 10.83 -15.01 2.19
CA ARG A 83 9.48 -14.67 1.71
C ARG A 83 8.82 -13.57 2.54
N ALA A 84 8.98 -13.60 3.87
CA ALA A 84 8.49 -12.53 4.75
C ALA A 84 9.13 -11.18 4.38
N ARG A 85 10.45 -11.12 4.18
CA ARG A 85 11.14 -9.90 3.74
C ARG A 85 10.66 -9.42 2.36
N HIS A 86 10.46 -10.34 1.41
CA HIS A 86 9.95 -9.99 0.09
C HIS A 86 8.54 -9.40 0.17
N ALA A 87 7.64 -10.01 0.95
CA ALA A 87 6.29 -9.50 1.18
C ALA A 87 6.33 -8.08 1.78
N ARG A 88 7.18 -7.81 2.78
CA ARG A 88 7.38 -6.48 3.38
C ARG A 88 7.93 -5.44 2.40
N GLY A 89 8.79 -5.86 1.47
CA GLY A 89 9.31 -5.01 0.41
C GLY A 89 8.21 -4.55 -0.55
N VAL A 90 7.28 -5.44 -0.89
CA VAL A 90 6.13 -5.15 -1.78
C VAL A 90 5.07 -4.31 -1.09
N THR A 91 4.82 -4.53 0.20
CA THR A 91 3.80 -3.77 0.97
C THR A 91 4.29 -2.41 1.43
N GLY A 92 5.60 -2.12 1.30
CA GLY A 92 6.21 -0.85 1.69
C GLY A 92 6.42 -0.70 3.21
N SER A 93 6.14 -1.73 4.01
CA SER A 93 6.31 -1.70 5.46
C SER A 93 7.78 -1.65 5.91
N GLY A 94 8.72 -1.99 5.02
CA GLY A 94 10.16 -1.89 5.27
C GLY A 94 10.75 -0.48 5.18
N ARG A 95 9.98 0.54 4.77
CA ARG A 95 10.45 1.93 4.69
C ARG A 95 9.97 2.69 5.91
N ALA A 96 10.75 2.63 6.99
CA ALA A 96 10.55 3.53 8.13
C ALA A 96 10.41 4.98 7.61
N PRO A 97 9.40 5.74 8.07
CA PRO A 97 9.23 7.12 7.65
C PRO A 97 10.44 7.92 8.15
N LYS A 98 11.37 8.20 7.25
CA LYS A 98 12.50 9.11 7.50
C LYS A 98 11.91 10.44 7.96
N GLY A 99 12.33 10.84 9.16
CA GLY A 99 11.76 11.94 9.94
C GLY A 99 11.39 13.16 9.12
N ARG A 100 10.18 13.65 9.37
CA ARG A 100 9.63 14.92 8.94
C ARG A 100 10.59 16.02 9.40
N HIS A 101 11.36 16.59 8.48
CA HIS A 101 12.21 17.73 8.77
C HIS A 101 11.30 18.92 9.14
N SER A 102 11.52 19.44 10.35
CA SER A 102 10.88 20.63 10.90
C SER A 102 10.94 21.77 9.89
N SER A 103 9.79 22.32 9.50
CA SER A 103 9.72 23.61 8.82
C SER A 103 9.92 24.69 9.87
N ASP A 104 11.15 25.17 9.99
CA ASP A 104 11.46 26.31 10.83
C ASP A 104 10.80 27.57 10.24
N HIS A 105 10.11 28.26 11.12
CA HIS A 105 9.23 29.37 10.82
C HIS A 105 9.99 30.65 11.20
N THR A 106 10.88 31.14 10.35
CA THR A 106 11.48 32.46 10.54
C THR A 106 10.79 33.48 9.65
N ARG A 107 9.83 34.15 10.28
CA ARG A 107 9.14 35.35 9.85
C ARG A 107 9.96 36.56 10.26
N THR A 108 10.45 37.33 9.30
CA THR A 108 10.71 38.79 9.39
C THR A 108 10.58 39.38 8.02
#